data_AF-A0A2U1S5A3-F1
#
_entry.id   AF-A0A2U1S5A3-F1
#
_cell.length_a   1.000
_cell.length_b   1.000
_cell.length_c   1.000
_cell.angle_alpha   90.00
_cell.angle_beta   90.00
_cell.angle_gamma   90.00
#
_symmetry.space_group_name_H-M   'P 1'
#
loop_
_entity.id
_entity.type
_entity.pdbx_description
1 polymer ?
#
loop_
_entity_poly.entity_id
_entity_poly.type
_entity_poly.pdbx_seq_one_letter_code
_entity_poly.pdbx_strand_id
1 'polypeptide(L)'
;MGLKDKFLSKIPEAYILHKTHDKKMARLIIKGYKAIRKNNLFDDEFYLSNYPKVRNSNMDPLLHYIYFGFKEGKRPNKTFDALFYKYNYDDVNINPLIHYALYGLAENRQIMPENNLEGYKKSNKKRILYILHEKIGTIGGTGFTNLDIIEGLDDSYERFILTSTGEELELWIYSGERLEKIYHEEINFSNDFSRIDESNKNRIISDDFKNQLYNSKLATVYEEILNKLDVDIVHINHLINHSFDLMDMLIKKNIPYLLSVHDFYYICPSIHLINENYQYCNFDCENCHSFNIDNEENSHKILDIWQKLCYNLLKNAKYVIFPSNSAIGFYEGVFNNLDNFKLIEHGRDLEKTSSKFSLPDKKPIKVVFPGHVSPHKGSLLIQEIKKLDKDNKLEFHFVGTTIPNLKKYGINHGRYEREEFNNIISKISPSFIAILSVCPETYSHTLTEAIAAGIPVVATNLGALKERIEESGVGWLVNPQNPLDIYNKLISISNEDYLNKIDALSKIKIKSREEMLNQYINLYNGMMGDKNG
;
A
#
# COMPACT_ATOMS: atom_id res chain seq x y z
N MET A 1 16.97 -0.99 -15.81
CA MET A 1 18.42 -0.81 -15.56
C MET A 1 19.13 -0.60 -16.90
N GLY A 2 20.05 0.35 -17.02
CA GLY A 2 20.76 0.62 -18.28
C GLY A 2 21.83 -0.43 -18.59
N LEU A 3 22.27 -0.52 -19.86
CA LEU A 3 23.34 -1.46 -20.28
C LEU A 3 24.65 -1.27 -19.49
N LYS A 4 25.01 -0.02 -19.17
CA LYS A 4 26.23 0.33 -18.44
C LYS A 4 26.26 -0.26 -17.02
N ASP A 5 25.12 -0.24 -16.33
CA ASP A 5 24.98 -0.81 -14.98
C ASP A 5 25.12 -2.34 -14.99
N LYS A 6 24.64 -3.01 -16.04
CA LYS A 6 24.77 -4.47 -16.20
C LYS A 6 26.21 -4.91 -16.44
N PHE A 7 27.00 -4.10 -17.13
CA PHE A 7 28.41 -4.43 -17.40
C PHE A 7 29.28 -4.16 -16.17
N LEU A 8 29.08 -3.01 -15.52
CA LEU A 8 29.86 -2.62 -14.34
C LEU A 8 29.61 -3.53 -13.13
N SER A 9 28.42 -4.10 -12.98
CA SER A 9 28.09 -4.99 -11.84
C SER A 9 28.92 -6.27 -11.79
N LYS A 10 29.61 -6.64 -12.87
CA LYS A 10 30.57 -7.75 -12.89
C LYS A 10 31.89 -7.42 -12.18
N ILE A 11 32.14 -6.14 -11.89
CA ILE A 11 33.30 -5.66 -11.15
C ILE A 11 32.77 -4.87 -9.94
N PRO A 12 32.55 -5.52 -8.78
CA PRO A 12 31.84 -4.95 -7.65
C PRO A 12 32.37 -3.59 -7.20
N GLU A 13 33.70 -3.42 -7.06
CA GLU A 13 34.30 -2.16 -6.66
C GLU A 13 34.05 -1.03 -7.67
N ALA A 14 34.11 -1.33 -8.97
CA ALA A 14 33.85 -0.33 -10.02
C ALA A 14 32.37 0.09 -10.03
N TYR A 15 31.45 -0.87 -9.83
CA TYR A 15 30.03 -0.59 -9.70
C TYR A 15 29.74 0.29 -8.48
N ILE A 16 30.34 -0.01 -7.32
CA ILE A 16 30.15 0.76 -6.10
C ILE A 16 30.66 2.19 -6.26
N LEU A 17 31.86 2.37 -6.84
CA LEU A 17 32.40 3.70 -7.13
C LEU A 17 31.56 4.48 -8.15
N HIS A 18 30.87 3.79 -9.06
CA HIS A 18 29.97 4.42 -10.02
C HIS A 18 28.64 4.86 -9.38
N LYS A 19 28.08 4.05 -8.48
CA LYS A 19 26.77 4.31 -7.86
C LYS A 19 26.81 5.23 -6.66
N THR A 20 27.90 5.24 -5.90
CA THR A 20 28.01 6.03 -4.67
C THR A 20 28.91 7.24 -4.89
N HIS A 21 28.30 8.43 -4.91
CA HIS A 21 29.01 9.69 -5.15
C HIS A 21 29.90 10.10 -3.96
N ASP A 22 29.54 9.74 -2.73
CA ASP A 22 30.38 9.95 -1.55
C ASP A 22 31.50 8.89 -1.47
N LYS A 23 32.75 9.35 -1.57
CA LYS A 23 33.94 8.49 -1.49
C LYS A 23 34.10 7.80 -0.14
N LYS A 24 33.66 8.39 0.97
CA LYS A 24 33.74 7.75 2.30
C LYS A 24 32.75 6.58 2.37
N MET A 25 31.49 6.83 2.00
CA MET A 25 30.47 5.78 1.92
C MET A 25 30.85 4.67 0.92
N ALA A 26 31.39 5.01 -0.25
CA ALA A 26 31.82 4.01 -1.23
C ALA A 26 32.90 3.06 -0.67
N ARG A 27 33.89 3.59 0.07
CA ARG A 27 34.91 2.77 0.73
C ARG A 27 34.30 1.87 1.82
N LEU A 28 33.35 2.39 2.58
CA LEU A 28 32.63 1.62 3.60
C LEU A 28 31.86 0.46 2.95
N ILE A 29 31.13 0.71 1.86
CA ILE A 29 30.39 -0.32 1.12
C ILE A 29 31.33 -1.37 0.54
N ILE A 30 32.50 -0.98 -0.01
CA ILE A 30 33.50 -1.95 -0.51
C ILE A 30 34.03 -2.84 0.62
N LYS A 31 34.34 -2.27 1.79
CA LYS A 31 34.75 -3.04 2.98
C LYS A 31 33.64 -4.00 3.41
N GLY A 32 32.40 -3.52 3.46
CA GLY A 32 31.21 -4.30 3.75
C GLY A 32 31.00 -5.47 2.80
N TYR A 33 31.05 -5.23 1.50
CA TYR A 33 30.93 -6.27 0.46
C TYR A 33 31.96 -7.39 0.68
N LYS A 34 33.22 -7.03 0.92
CA LYS A 34 34.30 -8.00 1.18
C LYS A 34 34.07 -8.77 2.48
N ALA A 35 33.64 -8.09 3.54
CA ALA A 35 33.34 -8.72 4.83
C ALA A 35 32.16 -9.70 4.73
N ILE A 36 31.10 -9.34 4.00
CA ILE A 36 29.94 -10.21 3.75
C ILE A 36 30.36 -11.48 3.02
N ARG A 37 31.11 -11.34 1.91
CA ARG A 37 31.62 -12.49 1.14
C ARG A 37 32.58 -13.34 1.98
N LYS A 38 33.52 -12.73 2.70
CA LYS A 38 34.49 -13.44 3.55
C LYS A 38 33.83 -14.29 4.64
N ASN A 39 32.76 -13.79 5.24
CA ASN A 39 32.04 -14.45 6.34
C ASN A 39 30.84 -15.28 5.86
N ASN A 40 30.65 -15.48 4.55
CA ASN A 40 29.52 -16.21 3.95
C ASN A 40 28.14 -15.72 4.43
N LEU A 41 27.98 -14.41 4.62
CA LEU A 41 26.75 -13.81 5.15
C LEU A 41 25.68 -13.57 4.07
N PHE A 42 25.93 -13.98 2.83
CA PHE A 42 25.00 -13.85 1.72
C PHE A 42 24.98 -15.16 0.92
N ASP A 43 23.79 -15.69 0.67
CA ASP A 43 23.57 -16.94 -0.04
C ASP A 43 23.05 -16.62 -1.45
N ASP A 44 23.92 -16.74 -2.46
CA ASP A 44 23.55 -16.42 -3.85
C ASP A 44 22.45 -17.34 -4.38
N GLU A 45 22.46 -18.63 -4.01
CA GLU A 45 21.49 -19.61 -4.50
C GLU A 45 20.11 -19.31 -3.91
N PHE A 46 20.04 -19.15 -2.59
CA PHE A 46 18.81 -18.73 -1.89
C PHE A 46 18.27 -17.42 -2.45
N TYR A 47 19.14 -16.43 -2.66
CA TYR A 47 18.69 -15.13 -3.12
C TYR A 47 18.14 -15.18 -4.55
N LEU A 48 18.81 -15.90 -5.45
CA LEU A 48 18.38 -16.03 -6.83
C LEU A 48 17.18 -16.96 -6.99
N SER A 49 17.02 -17.98 -6.15
CA SER A 49 15.83 -18.85 -6.14
C SER A 49 14.59 -18.10 -5.70
N ASN A 50 14.69 -17.29 -4.64
CA ASN A 50 13.55 -16.54 -4.09
C ASN A 50 13.22 -15.27 -4.89
N TYR A 51 14.19 -14.70 -5.63
CA TYR A 51 13.97 -13.48 -6.40
C TYR A 51 14.26 -13.65 -7.92
N PRO A 52 13.40 -14.34 -8.68
CA PRO A 52 13.64 -14.64 -10.11
C PRO A 52 13.86 -13.40 -10.99
N LYS A 53 13.21 -12.27 -10.69
CA LYS A 53 13.44 -11.00 -11.41
C LYS A 53 14.89 -10.51 -11.27
N VAL A 54 15.55 -10.82 -10.15
CA VAL A 54 16.97 -10.52 -9.94
C VAL A 54 17.84 -11.45 -10.78
N ARG A 55 17.52 -12.75 -10.83
CA ARG A 55 18.19 -13.70 -11.72
C ARG A 55 18.20 -13.20 -13.17
N ASN A 56 17.06 -12.72 -13.66
CA ASN A 56 16.94 -12.19 -15.02
C ASN A 56 17.67 -10.84 -15.24
N SER A 57 18.10 -10.17 -14.17
CA SER A 57 18.84 -8.91 -14.27
C SER A 57 20.31 -9.10 -14.67
N ASN A 58 20.87 -10.31 -14.46
CA ASN A 58 22.29 -10.65 -14.60
C ASN A 58 23.25 -9.73 -13.81
N MET A 59 22.76 -9.12 -12.73
CA MET A 59 23.57 -8.35 -11.78
C MET A 59 24.20 -9.29 -10.75
N ASP A 60 25.39 -8.94 -10.20
CA ASP A 60 25.87 -9.59 -8.97
C ASP A 60 24.77 -9.48 -7.89
N PRO A 61 24.29 -10.61 -7.34
CA PRO A 61 23.13 -10.61 -6.47
C PRO A 61 23.39 -9.90 -5.14
N LEU A 62 24.63 -9.91 -4.62
CA LEU A 62 24.98 -9.17 -3.41
C LEU A 62 24.97 -7.66 -3.66
N LEU A 63 25.47 -7.17 -4.78
CA LEU A 63 25.34 -5.76 -5.16
C LEU A 63 23.86 -5.39 -5.35
N HIS A 64 23.06 -6.26 -5.96
CA HIS A 64 21.63 -6.02 -6.06
C HIS A 64 21.02 -5.87 -4.67
N TYR A 65 21.34 -6.78 -3.75
CA TYR A 65 20.86 -6.72 -2.38
C TYR A 65 21.29 -5.44 -1.66
N ILE A 66 22.57 -5.06 -1.76
CA ILE A 66 23.14 -3.88 -1.09
C ILE A 66 22.45 -2.59 -1.52
N TYR A 67 22.13 -2.43 -2.80
CA TYR A 67 21.56 -1.18 -3.33
C TYR A 67 20.03 -1.16 -3.37
N PHE A 68 19.40 -2.32 -3.56
CA PHE A 68 17.96 -2.43 -3.82
C PHE A 68 17.29 -3.43 -2.87
N GLY A 69 17.82 -4.64 -2.77
CA GLY A 69 17.11 -5.76 -2.12
C GLY A 69 16.74 -5.51 -0.66
N PHE A 70 17.64 -4.95 0.15
CA PHE A 70 17.32 -4.67 1.55
C PHE A 70 16.19 -3.64 1.72
N LYS A 71 16.09 -2.64 0.82
CA LYS A 71 15.02 -1.64 0.82
C LYS A 71 13.69 -2.23 0.36
N GLU A 72 13.76 -3.29 -0.43
CA GLU A 72 12.62 -4.07 -0.88
C GLU A 72 12.23 -5.16 0.14
N GLY A 73 12.85 -5.19 1.32
CA GLY A 73 12.57 -6.18 2.37
C GLY A 73 13.04 -7.60 2.06
N LYS A 74 13.88 -7.78 1.02
CA LYS A 74 14.44 -9.09 0.63
C LYS A 74 15.42 -9.60 1.68
N ARG A 75 15.50 -10.92 1.86
CA ARG A 75 16.43 -11.58 2.79
C ARG A 75 17.70 -11.99 2.06
N PRO A 76 18.89 -11.75 2.62
CA PRO A 76 20.15 -12.14 1.99
C PRO A 76 20.49 -13.63 2.16
N ASN A 77 19.85 -14.29 3.13
CA ASN A 77 19.97 -15.72 3.44
C ASN A 77 18.79 -16.13 4.35
N LYS A 78 18.74 -17.39 4.78
CA LYS A 78 17.66 -17.94 5.64
C LYS A 78 17.67 -17.49 7.10
N THR A 79 18.74 -16.88 7.60
CA THR A 79 18.94 -16.62 9.03
C THR A 79 19.14 -15.15 9.38
N PHE A 80 19.30 -14.27 8.40
CA PHE A 80 19.49 -12.84 8.62
C PHE A 80 18.27 -12.07 8.15
N ASP A 81 17.60 -11.40 9.10
CA ASP A 81 16.49 -10.52 8.85
C ASP A 81 16.95 -9.07 8.95
N ALA A 82 17.09 -8.44 7.78
CA ALA A 82 17.62 -7.08 7.68
C ALA A 82 16.69 -6.03 8.28
N LEU A 83 15.37 -6.24 8.24
CA LEU A 83 14.42 -5.30 8.81
C LEU A 83 14.41 -5.44 10.33
N PHE A 84 14.36 -6.66 10.86
CA PHE A 84 14.56 -6.89 12.29
C PHE A 84 15.85 -6.23 12.79
N TYR A 85 16.99 -6.52 12.15
CA TYR A 85 18.28 -5.96 12.57
C TYR A 85 18.32 -4.43 12.52
N LYS A 86 17.72 -3.82 11.49
CA LYS A 86 17.64 -2.36 11.37
C LYS A 86 16.83 -1.72 12.50
N TYR A 87 15.70 -2.31 12.85
CA TYR A 87 14.79 -1.74 13.84
C TYR A 87 15.16 -2.11 15.28
N ASN A 88 15.90 -3.20 15.49
CA ASN A 88 16.36 -3.64 16.81
C ASN A 88 17.59 -2.86 17.32
N TYR A 89 18.32 -2.16 16.44
CA TYR A 89 19.58 -1.50 16.77
C TYR A 89 19.65 -0.05 16.22
N ASP A 90 19.70 0.93 17.13
CA ASP A 90 19.62 2.36 16.81
C ASP A 90 20.79 2.91 15.97
N ASP A 91 21.97 2.28 16.05
CA ASP A 91 23.19 2.70 15.37
C ASP A 91 23.26 2.24 13.91
N VAL A 92 22.29 1.45 13.43
CA VAL A 92 22.26 0.90 12.07
C VAL A 92 21.76 1.95 11.06
N ASN A 93 22.66 2.84 10.66
CA ASN A 93 22.42 3.91 9.68
C ASN A 93 22.87 3.59 8.23
N ILE A 94 23.36 2.37 8.00
CA ILE A 94 23.77 1.85 6.69
C ILE A 94 23.01 0.58 6.35
N ASN A 95 23.33 -0.05 5.21
CA ASN A 95 22.76 -1.37 4.88
C ASN A 95 22.95 -2.35 6.06
N PRO A 96 21.87 -2.97 6.58
CA PRO A 96 21.93 -3.80 7.80
C PRO A 96 22.94 -4.94 7.72
N LEU A 97 23.05 -5.62 6.57
CA LEU A 97 24.00 -6.72 6.40
C LEU A 97 25.44 -6.22 6.36
N ILE A 98 25.69 -5.03 5.80
CA ILE A 98 27.00 -4.38 5.85
C ILE A 98 27.36 -4.03 7.30
N HIS A 99 26.41 -3.45 8.05
CA HIS A 99 26.62 -3.12 9.46
C HIS A 99 26.95 -4.38 10.27
N TYR A 100 26.15 -5.43 10.11
CA TYR A 100 26.38 -6.71 10.79
C TYR A 100 27.74 -7.32 10.44
N ALA A 101 28.11 -7.34 9.16
CA ALA A 101 29.38 -7.91 8.70
C ALA A 101 30.61 -7.14 9.22
N LEU A 102 30.48 -5.83 9.48
CA LEU A 102 31.58 -4.99 9.96
C LEU A 102 31.65 -4.91 11.49
N TYR A 103 30.51 -4.98 12.19
CA TYR A 103 30.42 -4.74 13.63
C TYR A 103 29.61 -5.83 14.33
N GLY A 104 28.35 -6.01 13.92
CA GLY A 104 27.39 -6.86 14.66
C GLY A 104 27.81 -8.31 14.85
N LEU A 105 28.55 -8.89 13.90
CA LEU A 105 29.07 -10.26 14.00
C LEU A 105 30.06 -10.41 15.17
N ALA A 106 30.96 -9.43 15.37
CA ALA A 106 31.91 -9.45 16.47
C ALA A 106 31.25 -9.15 17.82
N GLU A 107 30.13 -8.44 17.79
CA GLU A 107 29.33 -8.05 18.96
C GLU A 107 28.28 -9.10 19.35
N ASN A 108 28.18 -10.22 18.63
CA ASN A 108 27.16 -11.26 18.81
C ASN A 108 25.73 -10.71 18.78
N ARG A 109 25.47 -9.72 17.91
CA ARG A 109 24.14 -9.14 17.76
C ARG A 109 23.17 -10.16 17.16
N GLN A 110 21.96 -10.16 17.70
CA GLN A 110 20.84 -10.97 17.23
C GLN A 110 20.45 -10.56 15.80
N ILE A 111 20.13 -11.55 14.97
CA ILE A 111 19.86 -11.34 13.53
C ILE A 111 18.45 -11.74 13.09
N MET A 112 17.68 -12.34 14.01
CA MET A 112 16.27 -12.74 13.86
C MET A 112 15.60 -12.79 15.24
N PRO A 113 14.26 -12.64 15.34
CA PRO A 113 13.55 -12.76 16.60
C PRO A 113 13.67 -14.17 17.21
N GLU A 114 13.64 -14.27 18.54
CA GLU A 114 13.69 -15.56 19.26
C GLU A 114 12.36 -16.33 19.21
N ASN A 115 11.31 -15.74 18.62
CA ASN A 115 9.95 -16.30 18.56
C ASN A 115 9.39 -16.72 19.93
N ASN A 116 9.76 -15.99 20.99
CA ASN A 116 9.30 -16.27 22.35
C ASN A 116 8.33 -15.18 22.83
N LEU A 117 7.05 -15.54 22.96
CA LEU A 117 6.01 -14.63 23.43
C LEU A 117 5.82 -14.64 24.96
N GLU A 118 6.54 -15.47 25.72
CA GLU A 118 6.35 -15.58 27.18
C GLU A 118 6.70 -14.31 27.96
N GLY A 119 7.56 -13.46 27.40
CA GLY A 119 7.91 -12.15 27.97
C GLY A 119 6.79 -11.11 27.92
N TYR A 120 5.76 -11.32 27.09
CA TYR A 120 4.72 -10.31 26.79
C TYR A 120 3.45 -10.50 27.63
N LYS A 121 3.59 -10.74 28.95
CA LYS A 121 2.45 -10.85 29.88
C LYS A 121 1.65 -9.56 29.96
N LYS A 122 0.33 -9.66 30.14
CA LYS A 122 -0.58 -8.50 30.21
C LYS A 122 -0.15 -7.48 31.25
N SER A 123 0.03 -6.24 30.79
CA SER A 123 0.27 -5.08 31.64
C SER A 123 -1.06 -4.35 31.94
N ASN A 124 -1.00 -3.23 32.66
CA ASN A 124 -2.18 -2.36 32.87
C ASN A 124 -2.53 -1.51 31.63
N LYS A 125 -1.71 -1.55 30.57
CA LYS A 125 -1.97 -0.83 29.32
C LYS A 125 -3.02 -1.55 28.49
N LYS A 126 -3.75 -0.77 27.70
CA LYS A 126 -4.74 -1.25 26.73
C LYS A 126 -4.03 -1.93 25.56
N ARG A 127 -4.40 -3.17 25.22
CA ARG A 127 -3.73 -3.93 24.15
C ARG A 127 -4.55 -3.94 22.87
N ILE A 128 -3.96 -3.44 21.78
CA ILE A 128 -4.56 -3.49 20.45
C ILE A 128 -3.65 -4.32 19.54
N LEU A 129 -4.23 -5.29 18.83
CA LEU A 129 -3.57 -6.02 17.75
C LEU A 129 -4.09 -5.54 16.39
N TYR A 130 -3.20 -4.99 15.58
CA TYR A 130 -3.48 -4.54 14.22
C TYR A 130 -3.17 -5.66 13.22
N ILE A 131 -4.06 -5.90 12.25
CA ILE A 131 -3.90 -6.93 11.21
C ILE A 131 -3.69 -6.25 9.86
N LEU A 132 -2.50 -6.41 9.27
CA LEU A 132 -2.07 -5.77 8.01
C LEU A 132 -1.55 -6.81 7.02
N HIS A 133 -1.68 -6.56 5.72
CA HIS A 133 -1.19 -7.48 4.67
C HIS A 133 0.16 -7.08 4.04
N GLU A 134 0.75 -5.97 4.50
CA GLU A 134 1.99 -5.42 3.94
C GLU A 134 3.12 -5.55 4.96
N LYS A 135 4.34 -5.76 4.47
CA LYS A 135 5.54 -5.77 5.32
C LYS A 135 5.79 -4.36 5.87
N ILE A 136 6.17 -4.28 7.14
CA ILE A 136 6.61 -3.02 7.74
C ILE A 136 7.78 -2.45 6.93
N GLY A 137 7.64 -1.19 6.50
CA GLY A 137 8.64 -0.47 5.69
C GLY A 137 8.51 -0.61 4.17
N THR A 138 7.56 -1.40 3.65
CA THR A 138 7.28 -1.49 2.19
C THR A 138 5.92 -0.92 1.80
N ILE A 139 5.47 0.06 2.58
CA ILE A 139 4.06 0.43 2.73
C ILE A 139 3.58 1.42 1.66
N GLY A 140 2.35 1.24 1.17
CA GLY A 140 1.63 2.19 0.31
C GLY A 140 0.82 3.24 1.09
N GLY A 141 0.00 4.03 0.37
CA GLY A 141 -0.84 5.08 0.99
C GLY A 141 -1.70 4.60 2.16
N THR A 142 -2.26 3.39 2.03
CA THR A 142 -3.05 2.70 3.06
C THR A 142 -2.22 2.35 4.28
N GLY A 143 -1.14 1.58 4.14
CA GLY A 143 -0.37 1.18 5.33
C GLY A 143 0.27 2.37 6.05
N PHE A 144 0.55 3.48 5.37
CA PHE A 144 1.04 4.68 6.04
C PHE A 144 -0.05 5.29 6.92
N THR A 145 -1.32 5.26 6.50
CA THR A 145 -2.45 5.64 7.39
C THR A 145 -2.50 4.74 8.61
N ASN A 146 -2.25 3.44 8.44
CA ASN A 146 -2.27 2.50 9.56
C ASN A 146 -1.16 2.85 10.56
N LEU A 147 0.04 3.16 10.07
CA LEU A 147 1.13 3.67 10.91
C LEU A 147 0.77 5.01 11.56
N ASP A 148 0.17 5.96 10.83
CA ASP A 148 -0.27 7.25 11.39
C ASP A 148 -1.17 7.06 12.62
N ILE A 149 -2.07 6.06 12.59
CA ILE A 149 -2.95 5.67 13.69
C ILE A 149 -2.17 4.99 14.82
N ILE A 150 -1.34 3.98 14.50
CA ILE A 150 -0.58 3.18 15.49
C ILE A 150 0.40 4.06 16.26
N GLU A 151 1.18 4.88 15.55
CA GLU A 151 2.19 5.78 16.10
C GLU A 151 1.56 6.94 16.88
N GLY A 152 0.34 7.35 16.50
CA GLY A 152 -0.36 8.46 17.13
C GLY A 152 -0.90 8.17 18.53
N LEU A 153 -1.08 6.91 18.89
CA LEU A 153 -1.58 6.55 20.22
C LEU A 153 -0.55 6.83 21.31
N ASP A 154 -1.04 7.28 22.47
CA ASP A 154 -0.21 7.52 23.65
C ASP A 154 0.28 6.22 24.33
N ASP A 155 1.10 6.37 25.35
CA ASP A 155 1.71 5.25 26.08
C ASP A 155 0.74 4.43 26.94
N SER A 156 -0.54 4.81 27.02
CA SER A 156 -1.57 3.97 27.65
C SER A 156 -1.95 2.77 26.78
N TYR A 157 -1.51 2.74 25.51
CA TYR A 157 -1.72 1.64 24.58
C TYR A 157 -0.44 0.84 24.32
N GLU A 158 -0.54 -0.48 24.48
CA GLU A 158 0.38 -1.45 23.89
C GLU A 158 -0.15 -1.86 22.51
N ARG A 159 0.69 -1.71 21.49
CA ARG A 159 0.31 -1.87 20.09
C ARG A 159 1.08 -3.02 19.49
N PHE A 160 0.36 -4.06 19.09
CA PHE A 160 0.89 -5.20 18.38
C PHE A 160 0.47 -5.13 16.92
N ILE A 161 1.33 -5.55 16.00
CA ILE A 161 1.04 -5.50 14.56
C ILE A 161 1.37 -6.87 13.97
N LEU A 162 0.36 -7.56 13.47
CA LEU A 162 0.51 -8.81 12.75
C LEU A 162 0.45 -8.53 11.25
N THR A 163 1.52 -8.87 10.54
CA THR A 163 1.63 -8.67 9.09
C THR A 163 1.75 -10.00 8.35
N SER A 164 1.07 -10.16 7.21
CA SER A 164 1.26 -11.33 6.32
C SER A 164 1.54 -10.94 4.88
N THR A 165 2.64 -11.41 4.30
CA THR A 165 2.97 -11.23 2.86
C THR A 165 2.56 -12.44 2.01
N GLY A 166 2.05 -13.49 2.65
CA GLY A 166 1.74 -14.80 2.09
C GLY A 166 2.93 -15.76 1.98
N GLU A 167 4.13 -15.22 2.16
CA GLU A 167 5.39 -15.98 2.31
C GLU A 167 5.92 -15.90 3.76
N GLU A 168 5.62 -14.80 4.46
CA GLU A 168 6.06 -14.55 5.84
C GLU A 168 4.89 -14.02 6.67
N LEU A 169 4.77 -14.51 7.90
CA LEU A 169 3.92 -13.95 8.96
C LEU A 169 4.82 -13.35 10.03
N GLU A 170 4.63 -12.08 10.38
CA GLU A 170 5.47 -11.36 11.33
C GLU A 170 4.61 -10.65 12.36
N LEU A 171 5.02 -10.71 13.63
CA LEU A 171 4.41 -9.96 14.72
C LEU A 171 5.41 -8.94 15.26
N TRP A 172 4.91 -7.72 15.41
CA TRP A 172 5.69 -6.58 15.87
C TRP A 172 5.03 -5.95 17.09
N ILE A 173 5.83 -5.26 17.90
CA ILE A 173 5.38 -4.35 18.95
C ILE A 173 5.83 -2.93 18.62
N TYR A 174 4.96 -1.94 18.82
CA TYR A 174 5.30 -0.52 18.77
C TYR A 174 5.33 0.06 20.18
N SER A 175 6.52 0.42 20.67
CA SER A 175 6.76 0.94 22.03
C SER A 175 7.86 1.99 22.04
N GLY A 176 7.65 3.13 22.71
CA GLY A 176 8.65 4.19 22.85
C GLY A 176 9.21 4.69 21.52
N GLU A 177 8.33 4.90 20.54
CA GLU A 177 8.65 5.27 19.15
C GLU A 177 9.44 4.22 18.34
N ARG A 178 9.54 2.99 18.84
CA ARG A 178 10.28 1.89 18.18
C ARG A 178 9.36 0.77 17.75
N LEU A 179 9.66 0.22 16.58
CA LEU A 179 9.09 -1.03 16.09
C LEU A 179 10.07 -2.17 16.40
N GLU A 180 9.62 -3.20 17.08
CA GLU A 180 10.42 -4.39 17.33
C GLU A 180 9.68 -5.61 16.79
N LYS A 181 10.34 -6.44 15.98
CA LYS A 181 9.77 -7.72 15.54
C LYS A 181 10.02 -8.74 16.64
N ILE A 182 8.95 -9.36 17.13
CA ILE A 182 8.97 -10.24 18.28
C ILE A 182 8.66 -11.70 17.91
N TYR A 183 8.06 -11.91 16.73
CA TYR A 183 7.80 -13.23 16.18
C TYR A 183 7.82 -13.21 14.65
N HIS A 184 8.25 -14.33 14.06
CA HIS A 184 8.33 -14.55 12.63
C HIS A 184 8.10 -16.03 12.29
N GLU A 185 7.27 -16.30 11.28
CA GLU A 185 7.02 -17.64 10.75
C GLU A 185 7.04 -17.63 9.21
N GLU A 186 7.74 -18.58 8.61
CA GLU A 186 7.66 -18.81 7.16
C GLU A 186 6.38 -19.57 6.83
N ILE A 187 5.62 -19.02 5.88
CA ILE A 187 4.31 -19.54 5.46
C ILE A 187 4.26 -19.67 3.95
N ASN A 188 3.26 -20.40 3.47
CA ASN A 188 2.94 -20.46 2.05
C ASN A 188 1.42 -20.48 1.93
N PHE A 189 0.83 -19.29 1.99
CA PHE A 189 -0.61 -19.11 1.98
C PHE A 189 -0.94 -17.77 1.33
N SER A 190 -1.87 -17.75 0.38
CA SER A 190 -2.35 -16.49 -0.13
C SER A 190 -3.76 -16.60 -0.68
N ASN A 191 -4.59 -15.64 -0.29
CA ASN A 191 -5.93 -15.37 -0.81
C ASN A 191 -5.96 -14.06 -1.63
N ASP A 192 -4.79 -13.60 -2.09
CA ASP A 192 -4.70 -12.48 -3.05
C ASP A 192 -5.03 -12.99 -4.45
N PHE A 193 -6.28 -12.79 -4.87
CA PHE A 193 -6.78 -13.12 -6.21
C PHE A 193 -6.82 -11.91 -7.15
N SER A 194 -6.31 -10.75 -6.71
CA SER A 194 -6.48 -9.45 -7.37
C SER A 194 -5.56 -9.20 -8.57
N ARG A 195 -4.62 -10.12 -8.83
CA ARG A 195 -3.58 -9.92 -9.85
C ARG A 195 -4.08 -10.42 -11.20
N ILE A 196 -4.20 -9.51 -12.17
CA ILE A 196 -4.47 -9.80 -13.59
C ILE A 196 -3.13 -9.91 -14.37
N ASP A 197 -1.97 -9.97 -13.69
CA ASP A 197 -0.66 -10.07 -14.34
C ASP A 197 -0.29 -11.54 -14.59
N GLU A 198 0.33 -11.85 -15.73
CA GLU A 198 0.59 -13.19 -16.31
C GLU A 198 1.33 -14.19 -15.40
N SER A 199 1.82 -13.73 -14.24
CA SER A 199 2.55 -14.54 -13.25
C SER A 199 1.67 -15.21 -12.18
N ASN A 200 0.33 -15.17 -12.33
CA ASN A 200 -0.63 -15.65 -11.33
C ASN A 200 -0.30 -17.03 -10.77
N LYS A 201 0.18 -17.06 -9.52
CA LYS A 201 0.49 -18.30 -8.78
C LYS A 201 -0.76 -18.96 -8.18
N ASN A 202 -1.83 -18.20 -7.93
CA ASN A 202 -3.00 -18.70 -7.18
C ASN A 202 -4.23 -18.78 -8.07
N ARG A 203 -4.51 -19.98 -8.58
CA ARG A 203 -5.72 -20.31 -9.32
C ARG A 203 -6.85 -20.60 -8.33
N ILE A 204 -8.02 -19.99 -8.52
CA ILE A 204 -9.23 -20.35 -7.79
C ILE A 204 -9.71 -21.70 -8.32
N ILE A 205 -9.68 -22.73 -7.46
CA ILE A 205 -10.34 -24.01 -7.71
C ILE A 205 -11.77 -23.89 -7.22
N SER A 206 -12.73 -23.84 -8.13
CA SER A 206 -14.08 -23.39 -7.80
C SER A 206 -14.84 -24.30 -6.82
N ASP A 207 -14.61 -25.61 -6.87
CA ASP A 207 -15.23 -26.58 -5.96
C ASP A 207 -14.57 -26.64 -4.57
N ASP A 208 -13.35 -26.13 -4.45
CA ASP A 208 -12.58 -26.10 -3.19
C ASP A 208 -12.33 -24.67 -2.68
N PHE A 209 -13.04 -23.68 -3.25
CA PHE A 209 -12.74 -22.27 -3.01
C PHE A 209 -12.77 -21.89 -1.54
N LYS A 210 -13.78 -22.38 -0.81
CA LYS A 210 -13.88 -22.11 0.62
C LYS A 210 -12.64 -22.62 1.36
N ASN A 211 -12.19 -23.85 1.11
CA ASN A 211 -11.06 -24.43 1.82
C ASN A 211 -9.73 -23.74 1.51
N GLN A 212 -9.56 -23.20 0.29
CA GLN A 212 -8.39 -22.38 -0.08
C GLN A 212 -8.24 -21.11 0.78
N LEU A 213 -9.30 -20.67 1.46
CA LEU A 213 -9.27 -19.51 2.36
C LEU A 213 -8.81 -19.85 3.78
N TYR A 214 -8.63 -21.13 4.11
CA TYR A 214 -8.28 -21.62 5.44
C TYR A 214 -6.92 -22.32 5.45
N ASN A 215 -6.24 -22.32 6.60
CA ASN A 215 -4.95 -22.94 6.77
C ASN A 215 -4.72 -23.34 8.25
N SER A 216 -4.67 -24.63 8.53
CA SER A 216 -4.55 -25.17 9.90
C SER A 216 -3.24 -24.79 10.61
N LYS A 217 -2.14 -24.61 9.87
CA LYS A 217 -0.87 -24.13 10.43
C LYS A 217 -1.04 -22.69 10.91
N LEU A 218 -1.62 -21.82 10.08
CA LEU A 218 -1.90 -20.43 10.47
C LEU A 218 -2.90 -20.37 11.64
N ALA A 219 -3.95 -21.20 11.65
CA ALA A 219 -4.89 -21.27 12.77
C ALA A 219 -4.18 -21.54 14.11
N THR A 220 -3.22 -22.45 14.12
CA THR A 220 -2.41 -22.77 15.32
C THR A 220 -1.58 -21.56 15.76
N VAL A 221 -0.93 -20.88 14.81
CA VAL A 221 -0.12 -19.68 15.10
C VAL A 221 -0.98 -18.54 15.63
N TYR A 222 -2.14 -18.28 15.02
CA TYR A 222 -3.08 -17.27 15.51
C TYR A 222 -3.57 -17.61 16.92
N GLU A 223 -3.78 -18.88 17.23
CA GLU A 223 -4.21 -19.30 18.56
C GLU A 223 -3.14 -18.98 19.60
N GLU A 224 -1.88 -19.31 19.30
CA GLU A 224 -0.77 -19.00 20.17
C GLU A 224 -0.66 -17.49 20.41
N ILE A 225 -0.65 -16.69 19.34
CA ILE A 225 -0.53 -15.23 19.42
C ILE A 225 -1.67 -14.64 20.25
N LEU A 226 -2.93 -14.97 19.93
CA LEU A 226 -4.09 -14.39 20.62
C LEU A 226 -4.13 -14.80 22.10
N ASN A 227 -3.80 -16.06 22.43
CA ASN A 227 -3.79 -16.54 23.81
C ASN A 227 -2.64 -15.92 24.63
N LYS A 228 -1.45 -15.75 24.04
CA LYS A 228 -0.27 -15.24 24.74
C LYS A 228 -0.31 -13.72 24.94
N LEU A 229 -0.78 -12.98 23.93
CA LEU A 229 -0.84 -11.51 24.00
C LEU A 229 -1.98 -10.99 24.87
N ASP A 230 -3.07 -11.75 25.05
CA ASP A 230 -4.26 -11.34 25.81
C ASP A 230 -4.74 -9.92 25.45
N VAL A 231 -5.01 -9.75 24.15
CA VAL A 231 -5.36 -8.45 23.54
C VAL A 231 -6.76 -8.01 23.95
N ASP A 232 -6.96 -6.71 24.10
CA ASP A 232 -8.27 -6.16 24.44
C ASP A 232 -9.14 -5.95 23.20
N ILE A 233 -8.53 -5.55 22.08
CA ILE A 233 -9.19 -5.32 20.79
C ILE A 233 -8.29 -5.79 19.65
N VAL A 234 -8.91 -6.26 18.57
CA VAL A 234 -8.24 -6.41 17.27
C VAL A 234 -8.74 -5.35 16.29
N HIS A 235 -7.83 -4.68 15.59
CA HIS A 235 -8.15 -3.77 14.49
C HIS A 235 -7.72 -4.43 13.17
N ILE A 236 -8.70 -4.88 12.39
CA ILE A 236 -8.46 -5.46 11.07
C ILE A 236 -8.34 -4.33 10.06
N ASN A 237 -7.14 -4.08 9.54
CA ASN A 237 -6.94 -3.17 8.42
C ASN A 237 -7.03 -3.92 7.08
N HIS A 238 -6.54 -5.16 7.02
CA HIS A 238 -6.69 -5.97 5.81
C HIS A 238 -6.53 -7.46 6.11
N LEU A 239 -7.11 -8.32 5.25
CA LEU A 239 -7.01 -9.78 5.37
C LEU A 239 -6.39 -10.49 4.16
N ILE A 240 -5.86 -9.74 3.19
CA ILE A 240 -4.97 -10.33 2.18
C ILE A 240 -3.85 -11.08 2.89
N ASN A 241 -3.61 -12.30 2.41
CA ASN A 241 -2.65 -13.27 2.92
C ASN A 241 -2.88 -13.72 4.37
N HIS A 242 -4.00 -13.37 4.99
CA HIS A 242 -4.44 -13.95 6.26
C HIS A 242 -5.55 -14.97 6.01
N SER A 243 -5.39 -16.20 6.52
CA SER A 243 -6.45 -17.19 6.44
C SER A 243 -7.68 -16.79 7.26
N PHE A 244 -8.85 -17.26 6.83
CA PHE A 244 -10.14 -16.94 7.44
C PHE A 244 -10.29 -17.56 8.83
N ASP A 245 -9.41 -18.48 9.22
CA ASP A 245 -9.30 -19.02 10.58
C ASP A 245 -9.17 -17.91 11.63
N LEU A 246 -8.42 -16.83 11.33
CA LEU A 246 -8.26 -15.70 12.24
C LEU A 246 -9.63 -15.12 12.63
N MET A 247 -10.51 -14.92 11.66
CA MET A 247 -11.83 -14.32 11.90
C MET A 247 -12.74 -15.24 12.69
N ASP A 248 -12.81 -16.51 12.30
CA ASP A 248 -13.62 -17.52 12.99
C ASP A 248 -13.17 -17.65 14.46
N MET A 249 -11.87 -17.51 14.71
CA MET A 249 -11.30 -17.48 16.05
C MET A 249 -11.68 -16.23 16.86
N LEU A 250 -11.60 -15.03 16.27
CA LEU A 250 -12.00 -13.80 16.96
C LEU A 250 -13.47 -13.87 17.39
N ILE A 251 -14.35 -14.32 16.49
CA ILE A 251 -15.78 -14.50 16.76
C ILE A 251 -15.98 -15.57 17.83
N LYS A 252 -15.36 -16.75 17.69
CA LYS A 252 -15.51 -17.86 18.64
C LYS A 252 -14.99 -17.53 20.04
N LYS A 253 -13.87 -16.80 20.15
CA LYS A 253 -13.29 -16.36 21.42
C LYS A 253 -13.91 -15.07 21.96
N ASN A 254 -14.88 -14.49 21.24
CA ASN A 254 -15.57 -13.25 21.59
C ASN A 254 -14.59 -12.08 21.82
N ILE A 255 -13.51 -12.03 21.03
CA ILE A 255 -12.54 -10.94 21.07
C ILE A 255 -13.11 -9.79 20.24
N PRO A 256 -13.35 -8.61 20.83
CA PRO A 256 -13.96 -7.51 20.11
C PRO A 256 -13.00 -6.98 19.05
N TYR A 257 -13.55 -6.69 17.87
CA TYR A 257 -12.76 -6.14 16.77
C TYR A 257 -13.51 -5.07 16.01
N LEU A 258 -12.73 -4.24 15.34
CA LEU A 258 -13.17 -3.27 14.35
C LEU A 258 -12.43 -3.53 13.04
N LEU A 259 -13.03 -3.11 11.94
CA LEU A 259 -12.49 -3.31 10.60
C LEU A 259 -12.44 -1.98 9.85
N SER A 260 -11.29 -1.60 9.30
CA SER A 260 -11.16 -0.45 8.41
C SER A 260 -11.18 -0.90 6.95
N VAL A 261 -12.09 -0.34 6.16
CA VAL A 261 -12.21 -0.62 4.73
C VAL A 261 -11.28 0.31 3.95
N HIS A 262 -10.34 -0.28 3.22
CA HIS A 262 -9.40 0.48 2.37
C HIS A 262 -9.65 0.28 0.88
N ASP A 263 -10.32 -0.79 0.49
CA ASP A 263 -10.68 -1.13 -0.89
C ASP A 263 -11.93 -2.03 -0.92
N PHE A 264 -12.24 -2.65 -2.05
CA PHE A 264 -13.41 -3.52 -2.20
C PHE A 264 -13.09 -5.01 -2.02
N TYR A 265 -11.98 -5.36 -1.37
CA TYR A 265 -11.61 -6.74 -1.04
C TYR A 265 -12.77 -7.49 -0.38
N TYR A 266 -13.47 -6.88 0.57
CA TYR A 266 -14.57 -7.55 1.27
C TYR A 266 -15.85 -7.67 0.44
N ILE A 267 -15.94 -7.02 -0.72
CA ILE A 267 -17.03 -7.21 -1.68
C ILE A 267 -16.67 -8.28 -2.72
N CYS A 268 -15.44 -8.22 -3.24
CA CYS A 268 -15.02 -9.04 -4.38
C CYS A 268 -13.53 -9.42 -4.28
N PRO A 269 -13.17 -10.70 -4.56
CA PRO A 269 -11.77 -11.16 -4.57
C PRO A 269 -10.84 -10.40 -5.52
N SER A 270 -11.37 -9.78 -6.59
CA SER A 270 -10.56 -9.00 -7.53
C SER A 270 -10.16 -7.61 -7.00
N ILE A 271 -10.79 -7.15 -5.91
CA ILE A 271 -10.58 -5.85 -5.23
C ILE A 271 -10.98 -4.63 -6.05
N HIS A 272 -10.64 -4.57 -7.33
CA HIS A 272 -10.73 -3.36 -8.15
C HIS A 272 -12.07 -3.20 -8.87
N LEU A 273 -12.94 -4.22 -8.88
CA LEU A 273 -14.26 -4.17 -9.53
C LEU A 273 -14.19 -3.77 -11.02
N ILE A 274 -13.15 -4.21 -11.73
CA ILE A 274 -12.96 -3.95 -13.15
C ILE A 274 -12.92 -5.25 -13.95
N ASN A 275 -13.43 -5.21 -15.17
CA ASN A 275 -13.35 -6.34 -16.12
C ASN A 275 -12.00 -6.37 -16.85
N GLU A 276 -11.83 -7.35 -17.75
CA GLU A 276 -10.66 -7.54 -18.62
C GLU A 276 -10.34 -6.35 -19.53
N ASN A 277 -11.36 -5.52 -19.81
CA ASN A 277 -11.22 -4.29 -20.58
C ASN A 277 -10.90 -3.06 -19.71
N TYR A 278 -10.60 -3.26 -18.41
CA TYR A 278 -10.33 -2.21 -17.44
C TYR A 278 -11.49 -1.22 -17.27
N GLN A 279 -12.72 -1.70 -17.41
CA GLN A 279 -13.94 -0.92 -17.15
C GLN A 279 -14.56 -1.36 -15.84
N TYR A 280 -15.08 -0.40 -15.05
CA TYR A 280 -15.84 -0.71 -13.85
C TYR A 280 -17.03 -1.63 -14.20
N CYS A 281 -17.05 -2.83 -13.64
CA CYS A 281 -17.97 -3.89 -14.05
C CYS A 281 -19.35 -3.79 -13.40
N ASN A 282 -19.51 -2.97 -12.36
CA ASN A 282 -20.77 -2.82 -11.62
C ASN A 282 -21.37 -4.15 -11.13
N PHE A 283 -20.52 -5.08 -10.72
CA PHE A 283 -20.89 -6.42 -10.26
C PHE A 283 -21.56 -7.30 -11.32
N ASP A 284 -21.48 -6.94 -12.61
CA ASP A 284 -21.83 -7.84 -13.69
C ASP A 284 -20.80 -8.98 -13.75
N CYS A 285 -21.22 -10.17 -13.31
CA CYS A 285 -20.36 -11.32 -13.15
C CYS A 285 -20.61 -12.43 -14.18
N GLU A 286 -21.53 -12.22 -15.15
CA GLU A 286 -21.87 -13.23 -16.15
C GLU A 286 -20.67 -13.59 -17.04
N ASN A 287 -19.73 -12.65 -17.23
CA ASN A 287 -18.48 -12.84 -17.97
C ASN A 287 -17.26 -12.32 -17.18
N CYS A 288 -17.19 -12.59 -15.88
CA CYS A 288 -16.15 -12.04 -15.02
C CYS A 288 -14.78 -12.72 -15.26
N HIS A 289 -13.86 -12.02 -15.92
CA HIS A 289 -12.45 -12.44 -16.03
C HIS A 289 -11.53 -11.73 -15.02
N SER A 290 -12.11 -11.10 -13.99
CA SER A 290 -11.40 -10.25 -13.05
C SER A 290 -10.49 -11.01 -12.07
N PHE A 291 -10.65 -12.33 -11.98
CA PHE A 291 -9.85 -13.24 -11.16
C PHE A 291 -9.65 -14.58 -11.87
N ASN A 292 -8.52 -15.23 -11.62
CA ASN A 292 -8.09 -16.44 -12.33
C ASN A 292 -8.80 -17.69 -11.78
N ILE A 293 -9.95 -18.03 -12.35
CA ILE A 293 -10.77 -19.20 -12.00
C ILE A 293 -10.56 -20.35 -13.00
N ASP A 294 -10.71 -21.59 -12.52
CA ASP A 294 -10.63 -22.78 -13.35
C ASP A 294 -11.78 -22.96 -14.36
N ASN A 295 -12.96 -22.41 -14.06
CA ASN A 295 -14.14 -22.39 -14.93
C ASN A 295 -14.89 -21.05 -14.77
N GLU A 296 -15.03 -20.29 -15.86
CA GLU A 296 -15.65 -18.95 -15.87
C GLU A 296 -17.14 -18.98 -15.47
N GLU A 297 -17.86 -20.08 -15.75
CA GLU A 297 -19.27 -20.28 -15.36
C GLU A 297 -19.47 -20.24 -13.83
N ASN A 298 -18.41 -20.45 -13.04
CA ASN A 298 -18.48 -20.48 -11.58
C ASN A 298 -18.25 -19.12 -10.92
N SER A 299 -18.01 -18.04 -11.68
CA SER A 299 -17.68 -16.72 -11.12
C SER A 299 -18.72 -16.20 -10.12
N HIS A 300 -20.02 -16.41 -10.39
CA HIS A 300 -21.10 -16.06 -9.47
C HIS A 300 -21.06 -16.87 -8.17
N LYS A 301 -20.78 -18.18 -8.25
CA LYS A 301 -20.67 -19.07 -7.07
C LYS A 301 -19.52 -18.62 -6.17
N ILE A 302 -18.38 -18.23 -6.75
CA ILE A 302 -17.23 -17.72 -6.02
C ILE A 302 -17.56 -16.41 -5.32
N LEU A 303 -18.19 -15.47 -6.04
CA LEU A 303 -18.58 -14.20 -5.46
C LEU A 303 -19.58 -14.39 -4.31
N ASP A 304 -20.56 -15.28 -4.46
CA ASP A 304 -21.54 -15.59 -3.41
C ASP A 304 -20.88 -16.20 -2.16
N ILE A 305 -19.96 -17.16 -2.32
CA ILE A 305 -19.20 -17.73 -1.20
C ILE A 305 -18.38 -16.64 -0.50
N TRP A 306 -17.68 -15.80 -1.28
CA TRP A 306 -16.86 -14.73 -0.76
C TRP A 306 -17.67 -13.71 0.04
N GLN A 307 -18.77 -13.23 -0.54
CA GLN A 307 -19.67 -12.25 0.07
C GLN A 307 -20.34 -12.83 1.33
N LYS A 308 -20.72 -14.11 1.36
CA LYS A 308 -21.25 -14.76 2.58
C LYS A 308 -20.24 -14.76 3.72
N LEU A 309 -18.98 -15.09 3.44
CA LEU A 309 -17.93 -15.08 4.46
C LEU A 309 -17.62 -13.66 4.94
N CYS A 310 -17.49 -12.71 4.01
CA CYS A 310 -17.25 -11.31 4.34
C CYS A 310 -18.43 -10.66 5.06
N TYR A 311 -19.67 -11.01 4.73
CA TYR A 311 -20.84 -10.58 5.48
C TYR A 311 -20.78 -11.03 6.95
N ASN A 312 -20.40 -12.29 7.21
CA ASN A 312 -20.25 -12.79 8.57
C ASN A 312 -19.17 -12.02 9.35
N LEU A 313 -18.05 -11.68 8.71
CA LEU A 313 -17.03 -10.81 9.28
C LEU A 313 -17.58 -9.42 9.59
N LEU A 314 -18.16 -8.74 8.60
CA LEU A 314 -18.61 -7.36 8.75
C LEU A 314 -19.72 -7.23 9.79
N LYS A 315 -20.63 -8.22 9.86
CA LYS A 315 -21.72 -8.26 10.83
C LYS A 315 -21.24 -8.39 12.28
N ASN A 316 -20.18 -9.16 12.53
CA ASN A 316 -19.68 -9.41 13.88
C ASN A 316 -18.63 -8.37 14.34
N ALA A 317 -18.18 -7.48 13.45
CA ALA A 317 -17.37 -6.34 13.84
C ALA A 317 -18.18 -5.38 14.73
N LYS A 318 -17.57 -4.83 15.79
CA LYS A 318 -18.22 -3.79 16.58
C LYS A 318 -18.41 -2.51 15.75
N TYR A 319 -17.42 -2.19 14.92
CA TYR A 319 -17.48 -1.10 13.95
C TYR A 319 -16.83 -1.51 12.63
N VAL A 320 -17.45 -1.13 11.52
CA VAL A 320 -16.82 -1.14 10.19
C VAL A 320 -16.60 0.30 9.75
N ILE A 321 -15.34 0.67 9.55
CA ILE A 321 -14.92 2.05 9.31
C ILE A 321 -14.69 2.25 7.82
N PHE A 322 -15.31 3.29 7.28
CA PHE A 322 -15.21 3.69 5.89
C PHE A 322 -14.59 5.09 5.78
N PRO A 323 -13.78 5.35 4.75
CA PRO A 323 -13.16 6.65 4.55
C PRO A 323 -14.00 7.63 3.72
N SER A 324 -15.13 7.20 3.15
CA SER A 324 -16.05 8.03 2.35
C SER A 324 -17.48 7.50 2.41
N ASN A 325 -18.47 8.36 2.12
CA ASN A 325 -19.87 7.92 2.00
C ASN A 325 -20.06 7.06 0.74
N SER A 326 -19.27 7.31 -0.31
CA SER A 326 -19.30 6.53 -1.53
C SER A 326 -18.90 5.08 -1.24
N ALA A 327 -17.85 4.85 -0.45
CA ALA A 327 -17.47 3.51 -0.03
C ALA A 327 -18.57 2.83 0.80
N ILE A 328 -19.24 3.56 1.70
CA ILE A 328 -20.41 3.06 2.44
C ILE A 328 -21.49 2.59 1.45
N GLY A 329 -21.85 3.43 0.48
CA GLY A 329 -22.92 3.12 -0.49
C GLY A 329 -22.63 1.87 -1.34
N PHE A 330 -21.38 1.61 -1.71
CA PHE A 330 -21.01 0.34 -2.37
C PHE A 330 -21.26 -0.88 -1.48
N TYR A 331 -20.89 -0.79 -0.20
CA TYR A 331 -21.04 -1.88 0.74
C TYR A 331 -22.50 -2.10 1.14
N GLU A 332 -23.28 -1.04 1.33
CA GLU A 332 -24.73 -1.13 1.57
C GLU A 332 -25.47 -1.74 0.38
N GLY A 333 -25.03 -1.44 -0.85
CA GLY A 333 -25.59 -2.04 -2.07
C GLY A 333 -25.40 -3.55 -2.19
N VAL A 334 -24.44 -4.12 -1.45
CA VAL A 334 -24.12 -5.57 -1.46
C VAL A 334 -24.57 -6.25 -0.16
N PHE A 335 -24.33 -5.62 0.98
CA PHE A 335 -24.57 -6.17 2.31
C PHE A 335 -25.70 -5.45 3.01
N ASN A 336 -26.90 -6.05 2.94
CA ASN A 336 -28.08 -5.51 3.62
C ASN A 336 -28.04 -5.74 5.14
N ASN A 337 -28.69 -4.84 5.89
CA ASN A 337 -28.93 -4.96 7.34
C ASN A 337 -27.65 -4.90 8.21
N LEU A 338 -26.70 -4.02 7.89
CA LEU A 338 -25.56 -3.70 8.75
C LEU A 338 -25.70 -2.25 9.26
N ASP A 339 -25.71 -2.06 10.58
CA ASP A 339 -25.89 -0.77 11.25
C ASP A 339 -24.62 -0.28 12.00
N ASN A 340 -23.55 -1.06 11.89
CA ASN A 340 -22.27 -0.84 12.57
C ASN A 340 -21.26 -0.01 11.73
N PHE A 341 -21.71 0.59 10.64
CA PHE A 341 -20.86 1.39 9.75
C PHE A 341 -20.53 2.76 10.36
N LYS A 342 -19.28 3.20 10.21
CA LYS A 342 -18.76 4.48 10.72
C LYS A 342 -17.93 5.19 9.65
N LEU A 343 -18.20 6.47 9.42
CA LEU A 343 -17.39 7.30 8.54
C LEU A 343 -16.23 7.92 9.33
N ILE A 344 -14.99 7.58 8.96
CA ILE A 344 -13.77 8.23 9.41
C ILE A 344 -12.89 8.50 8.20
N GLU A 345 -12.98 9.73 7.67
CA GLU A 345 -12.07 10.19 6.63
C GLU A 345 -10.61 10.15 7.09
N HIS A 346 -9.70 9.90 6.15
CA HIS A 346 -8.27 9.93 6.41
C HIS A 346 -7.78 11.34 6.71
N GLY A 347 -7.04 11.49 7.81
CA GLY A 347 -6.40 12.72 8.24
C GLY A 347 -4.95 12.82 7.79
N ARG A 348 -4.49 14.02 7.42
CA ARG A 348 -3.14 14.31 6.94
C ARG A 348 -2.64 15.68 7.38
N ASP A 349 -1.39 15.72 7.83
CA ASP A 349 -0.69 16.96 8.18
C ASP A 349 0.15 17.45 6.98
N LEU A 350 -0.55 17.77 5.89
CA LEU A 350 0.08 18.33 4.70
C LEU A 350 0.06 19.85 4.77
N GLU A 351 1.22 20.48 4.61
CA GLU A 351 1.29 21.93 4.46
C GLU A 351 0.58 22.35 3.18
N LYS A 352 -0.45 23.18 3.32
CA LYS A 352 -1.07 23.85 2.18
C LYS A 352 -0.09 24.86 1.62
N THR A 353 0.32 24.66 0.38
CA THR A 353 1.22 25.56 -0.32
C THR A 353 0.51 26.16 -1.53
N SER A 354 0.70 27.46 -1.77
CA SER A 354 0.31 28.08 -3.04
C SER A 354 1.38 27.75 -4.09
N SER A 355 1.46 26.47 -4.49
CA SER A 355 2.43 26.06 -5.51
C SER A 355 2.23 26.89 -6.77
N LYS A 356 3.34 27.19 -7.46
CA LYS A 356 3.27 27.84 -8.77
C LYS A 356 2.44 26.97 -9.71
N PHE A 357 1.51 27.57 -10.44
CA PHE A 357 0.70 26.90 -11.46
C PHE A 357 0.79 27.63 -12.80
N SER A 358 0.43 26.94 -13.88
CA SER A 358 0.32 27.54 -15.22
C SER A 358 -1.14 27.52 -15.66
N LEU A 359 -1.68 28.67 -16.09
CA LEU A 359 -3.01 28.72 -16.68
C LEU A 359 -3.11 27.81 -17.93
N PRO A 360 -4.29 27.22 -18.20
CA PRO A 360 -4.48 26.22 -19.27
C PRO A 360 -4.41 26.78 -20.70
N ASP A 361 -4.44 28.10 -20.85
CA ASP A 361 -4.17 28.79 -22.12
C ASP A 361 -2.69 28.71 -22.53
N LYS A 362 -1.77 28.61 -21.57
CA LYS A 362 -0.33 28.49 -21.81
C LYS A 362 0.02 27.09 -22.32
N LYS A 363 0.65 27.04 -23.51
CA LYS A 363 1.07 25.78 -24.15
C LYS A 363 2.57 25.50 -23.99
N PRO A 364 2.98 24.22 -23.88
CA PRO A 364 2.10 23.05 -23.72
C PRO A 364 1.41 23.05 -22.35
N ILE A 365 0.18 22.52 -22.28
CA ILE A 365 -0.54 22.33 -21.01
C ILE A 365 0.18 21.22 -20.26
N LYS A 366 0.66 21.53 -19.06
CA LYS A 366 1.36 20.56 -18.21
C LYS A 366 0.36 19.82 -17.34
N VAL A 367 0.34 18.49 -17.47
CA VAL A 367 -0.55 17.60 -16.72
C VAL A 367 0.30 16.65 -15.88
N VAL A 368 0.07 16.64 -14.57
CA VAL A 368 0.74 15.74 -13.63
C VAL A 368 -0.15 14.54 -13.31
N PHE A 369 0.44 13.34 -13.37
CA PHE A 369 -0.16 12.08 -12.94
C PHE A 369 0.62 11.57 -11.71
N PRO A 370 0.03 11.66 -10.49
CA PRO A 370 0.69 11.26 -9.26
C PRO A 370 0.50 9.76 -8.94
N GLY A 371 1.40 9.21 -8.13
CA GLY A 371 1.29 7.86 -7.57
C GLY A 371 1.81 6.73 -8.46
N HIS A 372 1.33 5.51 -8.23
CA HIS A 372 1.63 4.34 -9.05
C HIS A 372 0.63 4.21 -10.20
N VAL A 373 1.00 4.64 -11.40
CA VAL A 373 0.13 4.65 -12.58
C VAL A 373 0.13 3.25 -13.25
N SER A 374 -0.65 2.36 -12.67
CA SER A 374 -0.98 1.01 -13.15
C SER A 374 -2.16 1.03 -14.16
N PRO A 375 -2.53 -0.10 -14.78
CA PRO A 375 -3.73 -0.21 -15.60
C PRO A 375 -5.03 0.26 -14.90
N HIS A 376 -5.31 -0.20 -13.67
CA HIS A 376 -6.48 0.24 -12.90
C HIS A 376 -6.41 1.72 -12.48
N LYS A 377 -5.21 2.31 -12.42
CA LYS A 377 -4.99 3.77 -12.24
C LYS A 377 -5.00 4.56 -13.56
N GLY A 378 -5.49 3.97 -14.65
CA GLY A 378 -5.71 4.67 -15.92
C GLY A 378 -4.50 4.72 -16.86
N SER A 379 -3.46 3.91 -16.65
CA SER A 379 -2.28 3.94 -17.54
C SER A 379 -2.62 3.72 -19.02
N LEU A 380 -3.61 2.87 -19.34
CA LEU A 380 -4.08 2.63 -20.71
C LEU A 380 -4.84 3.85 -21.26
N LEU A 381 -5.71 4.43 -20.44
CA LEU A 381 -6.47 5.64 -20.75
C LEU A 381 -5.54 6.83 -21.09
N ILE A 382 -4.46 7.00 -20.31
CA ILE A 382 -3.43 8.03 -20.55
C ILE A 382 -2.74 7.81 -21.91
N GLN A 383 -2.49 6.56 -22.30
CA GLN A 383 -1.90 6.25 -23.62
C GLN A 383 -2.85 6.65 -24.75
N GLU A 384 -4.13 6.35 -24.63
CA GLU A 384 -5.14 6.73 -25.63
C GLU A 384 -5.25 8.26 -25.74
N ILE A 385 -5.29 8.98 -24.62
CA ILE A 385 -5.28 10.46 -24.61
C ILE A 385 -4.03 10.99 -25.34
N LYS A 386 -2.84 10.42 -25.09
CA LYS A 386 -1.62 10.87 -25.76
C LYS A 386 -1.63 10.58 -27.27
N LYS A 387 -2.26 9.48 -27.71
CA LYS A 387 -2.41 9.17 -29.14
C LYS A 387 -3.31 10.20 -29.86
N LEU A 388 -4.29 10.78 -29.16
CA LEU A 388 -5.18 11.82 -29.67
C LEU A 388 -4.50 13.20 -29.76
N ASP A 389 -3.52 13.47 -28.91
CA ASP A 389 -2.74 14.72 -28.86
C ASP A 389 -1.72 14.86 -30.01
N LYS A 390 -2.21 14.95 -31.26
CA LYS A 390 -1.37 15.03 -32.47
C LYS A 390 -0.50 16.30 -32.53
N ASP A 391 -1.00 17.39 -31.96
CA ASP A 391 -0.35 18.71 -32.01
C ASP A 391 0.58 18.96 -30.81
N ASN A 392 0.78 17.97 -29.93
CA ASN A 392 1.56 18.10 -28.69
C ASN A 392 1.08 19.27 -27.80
N LYS A 393 -0.24 19.44 -27.67
CA LYS A 393 -0.85 20.42 -26.77
C LYS A 393 -0.62 20.07 -25.31
N LEU A 394 -0.37 18.80 -24.99
CA LEU A 394 -0.21 18.29 -23.63
C LEU A 394 1.23 17.80 -23.35
N GLU A 395 1.80 18.27 -22.25
CA GLU A 395 3.06 17.79 -21.65
C GLU A 395 2.76 16.97 -20.39
N PHE A 396 3.07 15.68 -20.43
CA PHE A 396 2.77 14.76 -19.32
C PHE A 396 3.95 14.64 -18.36
N HIS A 397 3.64 14.70 -17.06
CA HIS A 397 4.59 14.47 -15.98
C HIS A 397 4.10 13.33 -15.07
N PHE A 398 4.94 12.34 -14.85
CA PHE A 398 4.67 11.23 -13.95
C PHE A 398 5.44 11.42 -12.64
N VAL A 399 4.72 11.62 -11.54
CA VAL A 399 5.28 11.82 -10.20
C VAL A 399 4.96 10.57 -9.39
N GLY A 400 5.94 9.69 -9.21
CA GLY A 400 5.75 8.35 -8.67
C GLY A 400 6.29 7.27 -9.62
N THR A 401 5.55 6.16 -9.75
CA THR A 401 5.97 5.02 -10.59
C THR A 401 4.95 4.74 -11.67
N THR A 402 5.42 4.20 -12.80
CA THR A 402 4.58 3.91 -13.97
C THR A 402 4.93 2.56 -14.56
N ILE A 403 3.98 1.95 -15.26
CA ILE A 403 4.27 0.77 -16.08
C ILE A 403 5.33 1.11 -17.15
N PRO A 404 6.23 0.18 -17.51
CA PRO A 404 7.34 0.46 -18.41
C PRO A 404 6.94 1.14 -19.73
N ASN A 405 5.79 0.73 -20.28
CA ASN A 405 5.29 1.16 -21.58
C ASN A 405 4.79 2.62 -21.57
N LEU A 406 4.43 3.14 -20.38
CA LEU A 406 3.91 4.49 -20.21
C LEU A 406 5.03 5.54 -20.15
N LYS A 407 6.25 5.13 -19.72
CA LYS A 407 7.39 6.03 -19.49
C LYS A 407 7.78 6.90 -20.69
N LYS A 408 7.54 6.40 -21.91
CA LYS A 408 7.89 7.10 -23.16
C LYS A 408 6.97 8.28 -23.50
N TYR A 409 5.82 8.40 -22.85
CA TYR A 409 4.80 9.41 -23.18
C TYR A 409 4.93 10.70 -22.37
N GLY A 410 5.90 10.81 -21.46
CA GLY A 410 6.06 11.97 -20.59
C GLY A 410 7.35 11.95 -19.76
N ILE A 411 7.52 13.00 -18.96
CA ILE A 411 8.68 13.20 -18.09
C ILE A 411 8.46 12.42 -16.78
N ASN A 412 9.42 11.58 -16.39
CA ASN A 412 9.30 10.73 -15.20
C ASN A 412 10.15 11.31 -14.07
N HIS A 413 9.51 11.65 -12.95
CA HIS A 413 10.15 12.25 -11.78
C HIS A 413 10.58 11.20 -10.73
N GLY A 414 10.12 9.95 -10.87
CA GLY A 414 10.46 8.87 -9.95
C GLY A 414 9.61 8.87 -8.68
N ARG A 415 9.95 7.97 -7.75
CA ARG A 415 9.31 7.89 -6.43
C ARG A 415 9.62 9.16 -5.63
N TYR A 416 8.67 9.56 -4.78
CA TYR A 416 8.76 10.71 -3.89
C TYR A 416 8.33 10.27 -2.49
N GLU A 417 8.91 10.91 -1.47
CA GLU A 417 8.35 10.91 -0.12
C GLU A 417 7.24 11.96 -0.03
N ARG A 418 6.27 11.77 0.86
CA ARG A 418 5.05 12.59 0.95
C ARG A 418 5.35 14.09 1.04
N GLU A 419 6.36 14.45 1.82
CA GLU A 419 6.80 15.81 2.09
C GLU A 419 7.43 16.49 0.85
N GLU A 420 7.92 15.69 -0.11
CA GLU A 420 8.55 16.18 -1.32
C GLU A 420 7.53 16.57 -2.41
N PHE A 421 6.29 16.11 -2.30
CA PHE A 421 5.28 16.25 -3.34
C PHE A 421 5.09 17.72 -3.76
N ASN A 422 4.83 18.61 -2.81
CA ASN A 422 4.61 20.04 -3.09
C ASN A 422 5.82 20.69 -3.78
N ASN A 423 7.04 20.34 -3.37
CA ASN A 423 8.27 20.85 -3.97
C ASN A 423 8.40 20.39 -5.44
N ILE A 424 8.06 19.13 -5.74
CA ILE A 424 8.06 18.59 -7.09
C ILE A 424 7.00 19.32 -7.94
N ILE A 425 5.78 19.47 -7.43
CA ILE A 425 4.69 20.16 -8.12
C ILE A 425 5.07 21.62 -8.42
N SER A 426 5.61 22.35 -7.44
CA SER A 426 6.02 23.73 -7.66
C SER A 426 7.11 23.88 -8.72
N LYS A 427 8.04 22.91 -8.85
CA LYS A 427 9.08 22.92 -9.90
C LYS A 427 8.50 22.67 -11.29
N ILE A 428 7.51 21.79 -11.40
CA ILE A 428 6.82 21.50 -12.66
C ILE A 428 5.96 22.70 -13.09
N SER A 429 5.31 23.34 -12.12
CA SER A 429 4.29 24.38 -12.30
C SER A 429 3.16 23.94 -13.25
N PRO A 430 2.45 22.84 -12.94
CA PRO A 430 1.46 22.26 -13.84
C PRO A 430 0.22 23.13 -13.98
N SER A 431 -0.57 22.86 -15.02
CA SER A 431 -1.94 23.36 -15.12
C SER A 431 -2.89 22.48 -14.31
N PHE A 432 -2.74 21.16 -14.44
CA PHE A 432 -3.66 20.20 -13.81
C PHE A 432 -2.91 19.06 -13.15
N ILE A 433 -3.52 18.53 -12.09
CA ILE A 433 -3.26 17.16 -11.65
C ILE A 433 -4.40 16.28 -12.18
N ALA A 434 -4.07 15.19 -12.86
CA ALA A 434 -5.04 14.26 -13.42
C ALA A 434 -5.05 12.94 -12.65
N ILE A 435 -6.22 12.54 -12.14
CA ILE A 435 -6.43 11.29 -11.39
C ILE A 435 -7.43 10.44 -12.17
N LEU A 436 -6.92 9.61 -13.08
CA LEU A 436 -7.72 8.92 -14.08
C LEU A 436 -7.99 7.45 -13.74
N SER A 437 -8.23 7.14 -12.47
CA SER A 437 -8.54 5.78 -12.03
C SER A 437 -9.78 5.24 -12.74
N VAL A 438 -9.67 4.07 -13.34
CA VAL A 438 -10.78 3.43 -14.09
C VAL A 438 -11.60 2.49 -13.20
N CYS A 439 -11.14 2.24 -11.98
CA CYS A 439 -11.90 1.64 -10.91
C CYS A 439 -12.41 2.71 -9.93
N PRO A 440 -13.51 2.45 -9.19
CA PRO A 440 -13.88 3.26 -8.04
C PRO A 440 -12.74 3.28 -7.01
N GLU A 441 -12.53 4.43 -6.38
CA GLU A 441 -11.66 4.56 -5.21
C GLU A 441 -12.49 4.69 -3.95
N THR A 442 -11.97 4.23 -2.82
CA THR A 442 -12.58 4.39 -1.50
C THR A 442 -12.28 5.76 -0.87
N TYR A 443 -11.18 6.43 -1.25
CA TYR A 443 -10.86 7.77 -0.74
C TYR A 443 -10.07 8.65 -1.71
N SER A 444 -8.91 8.18 -2.18
CA SER A 444 -7.89 8.92 -2.95
C SER A 444 -6.96 9.82 -2.14
N HIS A 445 -5.78 9.29 -1.79
CA HIS A 445 -4.73 10.09 -1.15
C HIS A 445 -4.12 11.14 -2.09
N THR A 446 -3.98 10.82 -3.38
CA THR A 446 -3.45 11.73 -4.38
C THR A 446 -4.34 12.94 -4.62
N LEU A 447 -5.66 12.82 -4.42
CA LEU A 447 -6.57 13.99 -4.41
C LEU A 447 -6.25 14.92 -3.24
N THR A 448 -5.98 14.38 -2.05
CA THR A 448 -5.60 15.16 -0.87
C THR A 448 -4.26 15.87 -1.08
N GLU A 449 -3.29 15.19 -1.69
CA GLU A 449 -2.00 15.77 -2.09
C GLU A 449 -2.19 16.90 -3.11
N ALA A 450 -3.05 16.72 -4.11
CA ALA A 450 -3.37 17.76 -5.10
C ALA A 450 -4.03 19.00 -4.46
N ILE A 451 -4.96 18.79 -3.51
CA ILE A 451 -5.58 19.86 -2.73
C ILE A 451 -4.52 20.62 -1.91
N ALA A 452 -3.59 19.90 -1.27
CA ALA A 452 -2.51 20.50 -0.49
C ALA A 452 -1.54 21.32 -1.36
N ALA A 453 -1.27 20.85 -2.58
CA ALA A 453 -0.45 21.56 -3.56
C ALA A 453 -1.16 22.79 -4.17
N GLY A 454 -2.48 22.92 -3.99
CA GLY A 454 -3.26 24.03 -4.53
C GLY A 454 -3.43 23.98 -6.05
N ILE A 455 -3.44 22.78 -6.65
CA ILE A 455 -3.61 22.59 -8.11
C ILE A 455 -4.97 21.96 -8.41
N PRO A 456 -5.78 22.54 -9.32
CA PRO A 456 -7.04 21.96 -9.77
C PRO A 456 -6.90 20.57 -10.37
N VAL A 457 -7.91 19.74 -10.14
CA VAL A 457 -7.89 18.33 -10.50
C VAL A 457 -8.84 18.02 -11.66
N VAL A 458 -8.40 17.19 -12.60
CA VAL A 458 -9.29 16.48 -13.54
C VAL A 458 -9.31 15.01 -13.12
N ALA A 459 -10.46 14.50 -12.69
CA ALA A 459 -10.57 13.11 -12.25
C ALA A 459 -11.73 12.36 -12.87
N THR A 460 -11.65 11.05 -12.83
CA THR A 460 -12.74 10.17 -13.27
C THR A 460 -13.92 10.22 -12.31
N ASN A 461 -15.13 10.05 -12.86
CA ASN A 461 -16.39 10.14 -12.14
C ASN A 461 -16.78 8.85 -11.40
N LEU A 462 -15.83 8.22 -10.68
CA LEU A 462 -16.03 6.95 -9.99
C LEU A 462 -15.72 7.04 -8.49
N GLY A 463 -16.57 6.41 -7.67
CA GLY A 463 -16.36 6.25 -6.23
C GLY A 463 -16.12 7.55 -5.47
N ALA A 464 -15.23 7.50 -4.48
CA ALA A 464 -14.89 8.64 -3.62
C ALA A 464 -14.25 9.81 -4.38
N LEU A 465 -13.65 9.58 -5.56
CA LEU A 465 -13.15 10.68 -6.40
C LEU A 465 -14.29 11.57 -6.88
N LYS A 466 -15.40 10.96 -7.32
CA LYS A 466 -16.61 11.67 -7.73
C LYS A 466 -17.17 12.48 -6.56
N GLU A 467 -17.48 11.80 -5.45
CA GLU A 467 -18.04 12.40 -4.23
C GLU A 467 -17.22 13.62 -3.79
N ARG A 468 -15.92 13.41 -3.58
CA ARG A 468 -15.07 14.46 -3.02
C ARG A 468 -14.90 15.65 -3.96
N ILE A 469 -14.92 15.45 -5.27
CA ILE A 469 -14.84 16.57 -6.23
C ILE A 469 -16.18 17.33 -6.31
N GLU A 470 -17.32 16.64 -6.26
CA GLU A 470 -18.64 17.26 -6.24
C GLU A 470 -18.84 18.10 -4.97
N GLU A 471 -18.44 17.59 -3.81
CA GLU A 471 -18.55 18.28 -2.53
C GLU A 471 -17.60 19.48 -2.41
N SER A 472 -16.35 19.32 -2.87
CA SER A 472 -15.31 20.34 -2.70
C SER A 472 -15.27 21.38 -3.81
N GLY A 473 -15.74 21.05 -5.01
CA GLY A 473 -15.67 21.91 -6.18
C GLY A 473 -14.25 22.15 -6.73
N VAL A 474 -13.22 21.43 -6.26
CA VAL A 474 -11.80 21.68 -6.57
C VAL A 474 -11.34 21.23 -7.96
N GLY A 475 -12.24 20.64 -8.75
CA GLY A 475 -11.88 20.04 -10.02
C GLY A 475 -13.03 19.82 -10.97
N TRP A 476 -12.77 18.97 -11.96
CA TRP A 476 -13.70 18.53 -12.98
C TRP A 476 -13.74 17.02 -13.06
N LEU A 477 -14.94 16.51 -13.34
CA LEU A 477 -15.18 15.08 -13.54
C LEU A 477 -15.24 14.74 -15.02
N VAL A 478 -14.68 13.58 -15.36
CA VAL A 478 -14.70 13.02 -16.71
C VAL A 478 -15.09 11.55 -16.70
N ASN A 479 -15.69 11.07 -17.80
CA ASN A 479 -16.04 9.67 -17.96
C ASN A 479 -14.79 8.86 -18.40
N PRO A 480 -14.34 7.84 -17.64
CA PRO A 480 -13.20 7.02 -18.01
C PRO A 480 -13.38 6.22 -19.32
N GLN A 481 -14.62 6.02 -19.78
CA GLN A 481 -14.93 5.24 -20.97
C GLN A 481 -14.71 6.00 -22.28
N ASN A 482 -14.52 7.33 -22.24
CA ASN A 482 -14.34 8.14 -23.45
C ASN A 482 -13.04 8.97 -23.41
N PRO A 483 -11.90 8.41 -23.90
CA PRO A 483 -10.63 9.12 -23.94
C PRO A 483 -10.67 10.45 -24.71
N LEU A 484 -11.54 10.55 -25.73
CA LEU A 484 -11.69 11.76 -26.53
C LEU A 484 -12.33 12.90 -25.73
N ASP A 485 -13.34 12.60 -24.91
CA ASP A 485 -13.95 13.60 -24.03
C ASP A 485 -12.95 14.11 -23.00
N ILE A 486 -12.11 13.22 -22.46
CA ILE A 486 -11.06 13.61 -21.51
C ILE A 486 -10.04 14.53 -22.18
N TYR A 487 -9.55 14.14 -23.37
CA TYR A 487 -8.63 14.98 -24.15
C TYR A 487 -9.23 16.36 -24.44
N ASN A 488 -10.48 16.39 -24.93
CA ASN A 488 -11.19 17.63 -25.23
C ASN A 488 -11.37 18.49 -23.98
N LYS A 489 -11.73 17.89 -22.83
CA LYS A 489 -11.85 18.61 -21.55
C LYS A 489 -10.52 19.25 -21.16
N LEU A 490 -9.41 18.51 -21.22
CA LEU A 490 -8.08 19.01 -20.84
C LEU A 490 -7.66 20.23 -21.67
N ILE A 491 -7.99 20.28 -22.96
CA ILE A 491 -7.57 21.39 -23.85
C ILE A 491 -8.56 22.57 -23.89
N SER A 492 -9.77 22.43 -23.37
CA SER A 492 -10.86 23.42 -23.51
C SER A 492 -11.23 24.15 -22.22
N ILE A 493 -10.66 23.80 -21.06
CA ILE A 493 -10.90 24.52 -19.80
C ILE A 493 -10.49 25.99 -19.96
N SER A 494 -11.43 26.90 -19.70
CA SER A 494 -11.20 28.34 -19.74
C SER A 494 -10.46 28.82 -18.48
N ASN A 495 -9.77 29.95 -18.58
CA ASN A 495 -9.13 30.57 -17.42
C ASN A 495 -10.15 30.96 -16.33
N GLU A 496 -11.36 31.35 -16.72
CA GLU A 496 -12.43 31.69 -15.77
C GLU A 496 -12.87 30.47 -14.95
N ASP A 497 -13.22 29.37 -15.61
CA ASP A 497 -13.60 28.11 -14.94
C ASP A 497 -12.43 27.60 -14.07
N TYR A 498 -11.20 27.72 -14.57
CA TYR A 498 -9.99 27.37 -13.82
C TYR A 498 -9.85 28.16 -12.52
N LEU A 499 -10.00 29.50 -12.57
CA LEU A 499 -9.86 30.36 -11.41
C LEU A 499 -10.95 30.10 -10.36
N ASN A 500 -12.16 29.68 -10.78
CA ASN A 500 -13.19 29.22 -9.86
C ASN A 500 -12.75 27.98 -9.06
N LYS A 501 -12.00 27.05 -9.66
CA LYS A 501 -11.44 25.89 -8.95
C LYS A 501 -10.33 26.28 -7.98
N ILE A 502 -9.51 27.27 -8.34
CA ILE A 502 -8.50 27.84 -7.44
C ILE A 502 -9.15 28.48 -6.21
N ASP A 503 -10.23 29.23 -6.39
CA ASP A 503 -10.99 29.80 -5.28
C ASP A 503 -11.56 28.71 -4.35
N ALA A 504 -12.14 27.65 -4.91
CA ALA A 504 -12.60 26.49 -4.12
C ALA A 504 -11.45 25.82 -3.33
N LEU A 505 -10.28 25.61 -3.94
CA LEU A 505 -9.08 25.06 -3.30
C LEU A 505 -8.57 25.91 -2.13
N SER A 506 -8.73 27.23 -2.21
CA SER A 506 -8.34 28.13 -1.11
C SER A 506 -9.20 27.97 0.14
N LYS A 507 -10.46 27.53 -0.03
CA LYS A 507 -11.47 27.46 1.04
C LYS A 507 -11.54 26.10 1.73
N ILE A 508 -11.16 25.02 1.04
CA ILE A 508 -11.25 23.68 1.63
C ILE A 508 -10.30 23.52 2.83
N LYS A 509 -10.71 22.79 3.87
CA LYS A 509 -9.82 22.37 4.96
C LYS A 509 -9.46 20.92 4.74
N ILE A 510 -8.18 20.58 4.88
CA ILE A 510 -7.74 19.17 4.91
C ILE A 510 -7.88 18.71 6.36
N LYS A 511 -8.55 17.58 6.57
CA LYS A 511 -8.63 16.94 7.89
C LYS A 511 -7.23 16.57 8.35
N SER A 512 -6.85 16.96 9.57
CA SER A 512 -5.55 16.67 10.16
C SER A 512 -5.43 15.22 10.65
N ARG A 513 -4.19 14.74 10.85
CA ARG A 513 -3.93 13.43 11.46
C ARG A 513 -4.54 13.35 12.86
N GLU A 514 -4.41 14.41 13.65
CA GLU A 514 -4.96 14.50 15.00
C GLU A 514 -6.49 14.37 15.02
N GLU A 515 -7.20 15.09 14.14
CA GLU A 515 -8.67 14.99 14.02
C GLU A 515 -9.13 13.56 13.68
N MET A 516 -8.42 12.87 12.78
CA MET A 516 -8.70 11.46 12.47
C MET A 516 -8.39 10.55 13.67
N LEU A 517 -7.23 10.71 14.29
CA LEU A 517 -6.77 9.88 15.40
C LEU A 517 -7.73 9.96 16.59
N ASN A 518 -8.20 11.16 16.95
CA ASN A 518 -9.16 11.37 18.02
C ASN A 518 -10.46 10.56 17.81
N GLN A 519 -10.91 10.40 16.56
CA GLN A 519 -12.07 9.57 16.25
C GLN A 519 -11.79 8.08 16.50
N TYR A 520 -10.62 7.57 16.11
CA TYR A 520 -10.21 6.20 16.41
C TYR A 520 -10.05 5.96 17.92
N ILE A 521 -9.41 6.88 18.65
CA ILE A 521 -9.25 6.80 20.11
C ILE A 521 -10.61 6.69 20.80
N ASN A 522 -11.59 7.49 20.37
CA ASN A 522 -12.95 7.43 20.91
C ASN A 522 -13.60 6.05 20.69
N LEU A 523 -13.43 5.45 19.51
CA LEU A 523 -13.93 4.10 19.24
C LEU A 523 -13.21 3.04 20.09
N TYR A 524 -11.88 3.07 20.17
CA TYR A 524 -11.12 2.12 21.00
C TYR A 524 -11.54 2.22 22.48
N ASN A 525 -11.70 3.43 23.00
CA ASN A 525 -12.12 3.65 24.38
C ASN A 525 -13.54 3.15 24.63
N GLY A 526 -14.48 3.41 23.72
CA GLY A 526 -15.84 2.89 23.83
C GLY A 526 -15.88 1.36 23.84
N MET A 527 -15.05 0.72 23.02
CA MET A 527 -14.95 -0.74 22.96
C MET A 527 -14.31 -1.37 24.21
N MET A 528 -13.35 -0.69 24.83
CA MET A 528 -12.66 -1.18 26.04
C MET A 528 -13.42 -0.88 27.34
N GLY A 529 -14.27 0.15 27.34
CA GLY A 529 -15.09 0.55 28.48
C GLY A 529 -16.27 -0.38 28.79
N ASP A 530 -16.71 -1.17 27.80
CA ASP A 530 -17.84 -2.12 27.93
C ASP A 530 -17.50 -3.39 28.74
N LYS A 531 -16.28 -3.54 29.29
CA LYS A 531 -15.87 -4.74 30.06
C LYS A 531 -16.44 -4.82 31.49
N ASN A 532 -17.28 -3.88 31.91
CA ASN A 532 -17.94 -3.84 33.23
C ASN A 532 -19.49 -3.86 33.13
N GLY A 533 -20.04 -4.64 32.19
CA GLY A 533 -21.49 -4.87 32.03
C GLY A 533 -21.93 -6.24 32.51
#